data_AF-B0DI25-F1
#
_entry.id   AF-B0DI25-F1
#
_cell.length_a   1.000
_cell.length_b   1.000
_cell.length_c   1.000
_cell.angle_alpha   90.00
_cell.angle_beta   90.00
_cell.angle_gamma   90.00
#
_symmetry.space_group_name_H-M   'P 1'
#
loop_
_entity.id
_entity.type
_entity.pdbx_description
1 polymer ?
#
loop_
_entity_poly.entity_id
_entity_poly.type
_entity_poly.pdbx_seq_one_letter_code
_entity_poly.pdbx_strand_id
1 'polypeptide(L)'
;MSYHLPVHQTVALKKEFKVENIIVFRSTKLDLTPSFGPGIDNTSVNIMSAADDYLLHINISFRRAQKAIVFNSKRANRSWGPEERVTLEGLFLNGLHTTITVYDHGDRFQVLIDYKTIHYYVKRFHKNGAAVLYKYNTNFSVFSETLDVTMYDSFANIRVIPSCA
;
A
#
# COMPACT_ATOMS: atom_id res chain seq x y z
N MET A 1 -14.80 6.55 -1.69
CA MET A 1 -15.24 5.30 -2.37
C MET A 1 -14.63 4.12 -1.65
N SER A 2 -15.37 3.03 -1.45
CA SER A 2 -14.89 1.85 -0.71
C SER A 2 -14.82 0.61 -1.61
N TYR A 3 -13.84 -0.25 -1.35
CA TYR A 3 -13.55 -1.47 -2.08
C TYR A 3 -13.12 -2.56 -1.10
N HIS A 4 -13.42 -3.82 -1.43
CA HIS A 4 -12.80 -4.97 -0.77
C HIS A 4 -11.71 -5.49 -1.68
N LEU A 5 -10.51 -5.66 -1.13
CA LEU A 5 -9.33 -6.13 -1.86
C LEU A 5 -8.87 -7.47 -1.26
N PRO A 6 -9.37 -8.60 -1.77
CA PRO A 6 -8.87 -9.92 -1.39
C PRO A 6 -7.43 -10.10 -1.84
N VAL A 7 -6.70 -10.96 -1.12
CA VAL A 7 -5.33 -11.31 -1.48
C VAL A 7 -5.27 -11.98 -2.85
N HIS A 8 -4.17 -11.75 -3.56
CA HIS A 8 -3.93 -12.17 -4.94
C HIS A 8 -4.90 -11.61 -5.98
N GLN A 9 -5.75 -10.64 -5.62
CA GLN A 9 -6.65 -9.99 -6.55
C GLN A 9 -6.20 -8.58 -6.91
N THR A 10 -6.57 -8.18 -8.13
CA THR A 10 -6.50 -6.81 -8.60
C THR A 10 -7.92 -6.26 -8.64
N VAL A 11 -8.14 -5.10 -8.02
CA VAL A 11 -9.43 -4.41 -8.02
C VAL A 11 -9.30 -3.11 -8.78
N ALA A 12 -10.10 -2.97 -9.84
CA ALA A 12 -10.20 -1.73 -10.60
C ALA A 12 -10.86 -0.64 -9.74
N LEU A 13 -10.26 0.54 -9.73
CA LEU A 13 -10.82 1.70 -9.06
C LEU A 13 -11.91 2.30 -9.95
N LYS A 14 -13.08 2.56 -9.35
CA LYS A 14 -14.21 3.25 -10.01
C LYS A 14 -13.86 4.67 -10.50
N LYS A 15 -12.81 5.27 -9.95
CA LYS A 15 -12.24 6.56 -10.32
C LYS A 15 -10.72 6.46 -10.18
N GLU A 16 -9.99 7.13 -11.07
CA GLU A 16 -8.54 7.15 -11.00
C GLU A 16 -8.03 7.80 -9.71
N PHE A 17 -7.01 7.19 -9.11
CA PHE A 17 -6.20 7.74 -8.03
C PHE A 17 -5.14 8.69 -8.62
N LYS A 18 -5.28 9.98 -8.33
CA LYS A 18 -4.44 11.06 -8.87
C LYS A 18 -4.04 12.05 -7.78
N VAL A 19 -3.34 13.11 -8.17
CA VAL A 19 -2.92 14.20 -7.28
C VAL A 19 -4.07 14.65 -6.36
N GLU A 20 -3.72 14.93 -5.11
CA GLU A 20 -4.59 15.22 -3.96
C GLU A 20 -5.43 14.05 -3.42
N ASN A 21 -5.46 12.90 -4.10
CA ASN A 21 -6.22 11.76 -3.59
C ASN A 21 -5.46 11.02 -2.49
N ILE A 22 -6.25 10.41 -1.61
CA ILE A 22 -5.75 9.59 -0.50
C ILE A 22 -6.37 8.21 -0.64
N ILE A 23 -5.56 7.17 -0.54
CA ILE A 23 -6.02 5.79 -0.48
C ILE A 23 -5.56 5.15 0.82
N VAL A 24 -6.50 4.55 1.55
CA VAL A 24 -6.28 3.90 2.84
C VAL A 24 -6.61 2.43 2.70
N PHE A 25 -5.62 1.58 2.91
CA PHE A 25 -5.80 0.14 3.08
C PHE A 25 -5.91 -0.16 4.57
N ARG A 26 -7.00 -0.78 4.99
CA ARG A 26 -7.24 -1.17 6.38
C ARG A 26 -7.25 -2.68 6.50
N SER A 27 -6.56 -3.19 7.51
CA SER A 27 -6.64 -4.58 7.89
C SER A 27 -7.30 -4.76 9.25
N THR A 28 -7.87 -5.95 9.46
CA THR A 28 -8.39 -6.42 10.76
C THR A 28 -7.44 -7.40 11.44
N LYS A 29 -6.26 -7.66 10.85
CA LYS A 29 -5.23 -8.57 11.36
C LYS A 29 -3.85 -7.95 11.14
N LEU A 30 -2.95 -8.19 12.09
CA LEU A 30 -1.53 -7.91 11.93
C LEU A 30 -0.72 -9.11 12.45
N ASP A 31 0.12 -9.68 11.60
CA ASP A 31 1.03 -10.77 11.94
C ASP A 31 2.43 -10.48 11.38
N LEU A 32 3.28 -9.96 12.26
CA LEU A 32 4.67 -9.61 11.95
C LEU A 32 5.63 -10.80 12.11
N THR A 33 5.13 -12.00 12.41
CA THR A 33 5.96 -13.21 12.50
C THR A 33 6.50 -13.56 11.10
N PRO A 34 7.82 -13.67 10.92
CA PRO A 34 8.40 -14.02 9.64
C PRO A 34 7.77 -15.29 9.05
N SER A 35 7.40 -15.22 7.78
CA SER A 35 6.87 -16.37 7.06
C SER A 35 8.00 -17.06 6.32
N PHE A 36 8.36 -18.26 6.77
CA PHE A 36 9.39 -19.07 6.15
C PHE A 36 8.77 -19.97 5.08
N GLY A 37 9.21 -19.80 3.83
CA GLY A 37 8.76 -20.56 2.67
C GLY A 37 9.68 -20.32 1.48
N PRO A 38 9.43 -20.98 0.34
CA PRO A 38 10.21 -20.73 -0.87
C PRO A 38 10.01 -19.28 -1.34
N GLY A 39 11.10 -18.53 -1.48
CA GLY A 39 11.09 -17.15 -1.96
C GLY A 39 11.31 -16.09 -0.88
N ILE A 40 11.00 -14.84 -1.22
CA ILE A 40 11.18 -13.68 -0.33
C ILE A 40 9.91 -13.52 0.50
N ASP A 41 10.04 -13.54 1.84
CA ASP A 41 8.99 -13.12 2.77
C ASP A 41 8.55 -11.69 2.46
N ASN A 42 7.38 -11.59 1.84
CA ASN A 42 6.87 -10.37 1.28
C ASN A 42 5.34 -10.42 1.26
N THR A 43 4.72 -9.44 1.90
CA THR A 43 3.33 -9.04 1.68
C THR A 43 3.34 -7.65 1.05
N SER A 44 2.54 -7.39 0.02
CA SER A 44 2.55 -6.08 -0.65
C SER A 44 1.20 -5.57 -1.07
N VAL A 45 1.02 -4.26 -0.93
CA VAL A 45 -0.04 -3.48 -1.57
C VAL A 45 0.56 -2.65 -2.70
N ASN A 46 -0.24 -2.43 -3.75
CA ASN A 46 0.22 -1.93 -5.03
C ASN A 46 -0.81 -0.96 -5.59
N ILE A 47 -0.35 0.14 -6.20
CA ILE A 47 -1.17 1.04 -7.01
C ILE A 47 -0.66 0.97 -8.45
N MET A 48 -1.52 0.61 -9.39
CA MET A 48 -1.16 0.35 -10.79
C MET A 48 -1.86 1.31 -11.75
N SER A 49 -1.24 1.59 -12.89
CA SER A 49 -1.89 2.24 -14.04
C SER A 49 -2.98 1.36 -14.66
N ALA A 50 -3.65 1.88 -15.68
CA ALA A 50 -4.60 1.12 -16.51
C ALA A 50 -3.98 -0.16 -17.11
N ALA A 51 -4.85 -1.13 -17.37
CA ALA A 51 -4.48 -2.50 -17.78
C ALA A 51 -3.61 -2.56 -19.04
N ASP A 52 -3.76 -1.64 -19.99
CA ASP A 52 -2.96 -1.67 -21.24
C ASP A 52 -1.51 -1.20 -21.06
N ASP A 53 -1.17 -0.71 -19.87
CA ASP A 53 0.13 -0.09 -19.58
C ASP A 53 0.85 -0.71 -18.37
N TYR A 54 0.17 -1.49 -17.52
CA TYR A 54 0.69 -2.28 -16.38
C TYR A 54 1.92 -1.66 -15.67
N LEU A 55 1.89 -0.35 -15.44
CA LEU A 55 2.90 0.35 -14.65
C LEU A 55 2.52 0.24 -13.18
N LEU A 56 3.45 -0.25 -12.37
CA LEU A 56 3.31 -0.25 -10.94
C LEU A 56 3.87 1.07 -10.41
N HIS A 57 2.99 1.97 -10.01
CA HIS A 57 3.37 3.31 -9.57
C HIS A 57 4.14 3.23 -8.26
N ILE A 58 3.58 2.49 -7.31
CA ILE A 58 4.22 2.21 -6.03
C ILE A 58 3.83 0.80 -5.58
N ASN A 59 4.86 0.04 -5.20
CA ASN A 59 4.79 -1.18 -4.42
C ASN A 59 5.21 -0.83 -3.00
N ILE A 60 4.42 -1.25 -2.01
CA ILE A 60 4.77 -1.16 -0.59
C ILE A 60 4.84 -2.60 -0.07
N SER A 61 6.05 -3.08 0.14
CA SER A 61 6.37 -4.49 0.45
C SER A 61 6.84 -4.64 1.89
N PHE A 62 6.08 -5.35 2.71
CA PHE A 62 6.38 -5.68 4.10
C PHE A 62 7.19 -6.98 4.15
N ARG A 63 8.48 -6.87 4.46
CA ARG A 63 9.43 -7.99 4.50
C ARG A 63 9.88 -8.26 5.92
N ARG A 64 9.13 -9.08 6.65
CA ARG A 64 9.34 -9.31 8.10
C ARG A 64 10.70 -9.94 8.38
N ALA A 65 11.10 -10.94 7.59
CA ALA A 65 12.43 -11.56 7.69
C ALA A 65 13.61 -10.56 7.49
N GLN A 66 13.40 -9.49 6.72
CA GLN A 66 14.40 -8.43 6.48
C GLN A 66 14.20 -7.23 7.41
N LYS A 67 13.20 -7.26 8.30
CA LYS A 67 12.80 -6.16 9.19
C LYS A 67 12.62 -4.83 8.45
N ALA A 68 12.09 -4.87 7.22
CA ALA A 68 11.99 -3.70 6.36
C ALA A 68 10.64 -3.59 5.65
N ILE A 69 10.21 -2.35 5.41
CA ILE A 69 9.24 -2.00 4.38
C ILE A 69 10.02 -1.51 3.17
N VAL A 70 9.74 -2.08 2.00
CA VAL A 70 10.42 -1.79 0.74
C VAL A 70 9.47 -1.10 -0.22
N PHE A 71 9.94 0.01 -0.79
CA PHE A 71 9.24 0.80 -1.79
C PHE A 71 9.91 0.67 -3.14
N ASN A 72 9.11 0.47 -4.19
CA ASN A 72 9.64 0.37 -5.55
C ASN A 72 8.55 0.63 -6.60
N SER A 73 8.98 0.76 -7.85
CA SER A 73 8.12 0.82 -9.04
C SER A 73 8.68 -0.13 -10.09
N LYS A 74 7.81 -0.60 -10.99
CA LYS A 74 8.25 -1.34 -12.18
C LYS A 74 7.36 -1.06 -13.36
N ARG A 75 7.90 -1.23 -14.57
CA ARG A 75 7.08 -1.31 -15.78
C ARG A 75 6.60 -2.74 -16.00
N ALA A 76 5.53 -2.89 -16.77
CA ALA A 76 5.07 -4.18 -17.25
C ALA A 76 6.22 -4.97 -17.90
N ASN A 77 6.37 -6.24 -17.53
CA ASN A 77 7.39 -7.15 -18.09
C ASN A 77 8.84 -6.63 -18.02
N ARG A 78 9.14 -5.73 -17.08
CA ARG A 78 10.50 -5.25 -16.79
C ARG A 78 10.89 -5.63 -15.36
N SER A 79 12.20 -5.59 -15.12
CA SER A 79 12.78 -5.71 -13.78
C SER A 79 12.29 -4.58 -12.87
N TRP A 80 12.33 -4.85 -11.57
CA TRP A 80 12.14 -3.82 -10.55
C TRP A 80 13.22 -2.74 -10.65
N GLY A 81 12.87 -1.50 -10.31
CA GLY A 81 13.84 -0.42 -10.14
C GLY A 81 14.66 -0.58 -8.86
N PRO A 82 15.46 0.44 -8.47
CA PRO A 82 16.17 0.44 -7.20
C PRO A 82 15.19 0.44 -6.01
N GLU A 83 15.51 -0.28 -4.94
CA GLU A 83 14.67 -0.33 -3.75
C GLU A 83 14.94 0.87 -2.82
N GLU A 84 13.87 1.42 -2.25
CA GLU A 84 13.95 2.32 -1.09
C GLU A 84 13.43 1.57 0.13
N ARG A 85 14.06 1.73 1.30
CA ARG A 85 13.80 0.89 2.47
C ARG A 85 13.64 1.73 3.72
N VAL A 86 12.69 1.34 4.57
CA VAL A 86 12.53 1.84 5.93
C VAL A 86 12.43 0.68 6.91
N THR A 87 12.87 0.88 8.15
CA THR A 87 12.80 -0.12 9.22
C THR A 87 11.35 -0.44 9.57
N LEU A 88 11.01 -1.73 9.69
CA LEU A 88 9.66 -2.20 10.01
C LEU A 88 9.28 -2.02 11.50
N GLU A 89 10.28 -2.10 12.38
CA GLU A 89 10.11 -2.09 13.83
C GLU A 89 9.46 -0.78 14.33
N GLY A 90 8.51 -0.90 15.26
CA GLY A 90 7.87 0.25 15.91
C GLY A 90 6.89 1.06 15.06
N LEU A 91 6.54 0.60 13.85
CA LEU A 91 5.64 1.33 12.95
C LEU A 91 4.15 1.04 13.17
N PHE A 92 3.81 -0.16 13.63
CA PHE A 92 2.43 -0.62 13.81
C PHE A 92 1.97 -0.42 15.25
N LEU A 93 1.36 0.73 15.52
CA LEU A 93 0.92 1.14 16.85
C LEU A 93 -0.54 0.76 17.14
N ASN A 94 -1.36 0.62 16.10
CA ASN A 94 -2.79 0.34 16.22
C ASN A 94 -3.14 -1.16 16.20
N GLY A 95 -2.12 -2.03 16.19
CA GLY A 95 -2.29 -3.49 16.24
C GLY A 95 -3.25 -4.02 15.17
N LEU A 96 -4.41 -4.52 15.60
CA LEU A 96 -5.44 -5.14 14.75
C LEU A 96 -6.15 -4.16 13.81
N HIS A 97 -6.05 -2.85 14.02
CA HIS A 97 -6.70 -1.83 13.18
C HIS A 97 -5.69 -1.05 12.35
N THR A 98 -4.64 -1.73 11.87
CA THR A 98 -3.59 -1.05 11.13
C THR A 98 -4.05 -0.50 9.80
N THR A 99 -3.49 0.66 9.45
CA THR A 99 -3.71 1.30 8.16
C THR A 99 -2.41 1.51 7.40
N ILE A 100 -2.49 1.36 6.08
CA ILE A 100 -1.50 1.82 5.12
C ILE A 100 -2.16 2.94 4.34
N THR A 101 -1.65 4.16 4.45
CA THR A 101 -2.20 5.31 3.75
C THR A 101 -1.20 5.81 2.73
N VAL A 102 -1.68 6.10 1.52
CA VAL A 102 -0.90 6.73 0.46
C VAL A 102 -1.60 8.01 0.05
N TYR A 103 -0.90 9.13 0.17
CA TYR A 103 -1.34 10.43 -0.31
C TYR A 103 -0.51 10.88 -1.50
N ASP A 104 -1.17 11.28 -2.57
CA ASP A 104 -0.53 11.72 -3.81
C ASP A 104 -0.32 13.24 -3.85
N HIS A 105 0.94 13.69 -3.74
CA HIS A 105 1.35 15.10 -3.83
C HIS A 105 1.65 15.55 -5.27
N GLY A 106 1.41 14.71 -6.27
CA GLY A 106 1.72 14.99 -7.67
C GLY A 106 3.08 14.42 -8.08
N ASP A 107 4.17 14.90 -7.47
CA ASP A 107 5.55 14.48 -7.77
C ASP A 107 6.03 13.29 -6.90
N ARG A 108 5.38 13.06 -5.77
CA ARG A 108 5.72 12.00 -4.80
C ARG A 108 4.48 11.44 -4.12
N PHE A 109 4.64 10.24 -3.56
CA PHE A 109 3.67 9.65 -2.64
C PHE A 109 4.18 9.83 -1.20
N GLN A 110 3.33 10.36 -0.33
CA GLN A 110 3.53 10.27 1.11
C GLN A 110 2.91 8.98 1.60
N VAL A 111 3.70 8.12 2.24
CA VAL A 111 3.23 6.86 2.81
C VAL A 111 3.19 6.97 4.32
N LEU A 112 2.05 6.57 4.89
CA LEU A 112 1.82 6.53 6.32
C LEU A 112 1.43 5.11 6.75
N ILE A 113 1.92 4.71 7.93
CA ILE A 113 1.43 3.54 8.66
C ILE A 113 0.75 4.06 9.91
N ASP A 114 -0.47 3.60 10.17
CA ASP A 114 -1.26 4.05 11.32
C ASP A 114 -1.37 5.57 11.41
N TYR A 115 -1.51 6.20 10.23
CA TYR A 115 -1.56 7.65 10.02
C TYR A 115 -0.31 8.44 10.45
N LYS A 116 0.81 7.76 10.73
CA LYS A 116 2.13 8.38 10.91
C LYS A 116 2.95 8.24 9.63
N THR A 117 3.47 9.36 9.12
CA THR A 117 4.34 9.34 7.94
C THR A 117 5.60 8.52 8.20
N ILE A 118 5.87 7.58 7.30
CA ILE A 118 7.08 6.73 7.35
C ILE A 118 8.03 6.99 6.18
N HIS A 119 7.52 7.48 5.05
CA HIS A 119 8.33 7.69 3.85
C HIS A 119 7.69 8.67 2.87
N TYR A 120 8.53 9.37 2.10
CA TYR A 120 8.13 10.10 0.89
C TYR A 120 8.80 9.45 -0.31
N TYR A 121 8.01 8.80 -1.15
CA TYR A 121 8.47 8.08 -2.34
C TYR A 121 8.33 8.95 -3.59
N VAL A 122 9.44 9.39 -4.19
CA VAL A 122 9.41 10.18 -5.44
C VAL A 122 8.88 9.31 -6.59
N LYS A 123 7.88 9.81 -7.32
CA LYS A 123 7.27 9.03 -8.40
C LYS A 123 8.27 8.78 -9.52
N ARG A 124 8.43 7.51 -9.88
CA ARG A 124 9.18 7.10 -11.07
C ARG A 124 8.33 7.11 -12.33
N PHE A 125 7.01 7.03 -12.16
CA PHE A 125 6.01 7.09 -13.23
C PHE A 125 4.88 8.04 -12.80
N HIS A 126 4.47 8.93 -13.70
CA HIS A 126 3.56 10.05 -13.41
C HIS A 126 2.12 9.82 -13.91
N LYS A 127 1.74 8.56 -14.19
CA LYS A 127 0.37 8.24 -14.59
C LYS A 127 -0.56 8.20 -13.38
N ASN A 128 -1.88 8.21 -13.62
CA ASN A 128 -2.88 8.03 -12.57
C ASN A 128 -3.10 6.56 -12.26
N GLY A 129 -3.34 6.23 -10.99
CA GLY A 129 -3.65 4.87 -10.55
C GLY A 129 -5.06 4.48 -10.98
N ALA A 130 -5.21 3.33 -11.64
CA ALA A 130 -6.48 2.79 -12.09
C ALA A 130 -6.89 1.53 -11.32
N ALA A 131 -5.97 0.89 -10.62
CA ALA A 131 -6.24 -0.34 -9.87
C ALA A 131 -5.34 -0.47 -8.63
N VAL A 132 -5.81 -1.29 -7.68
CA VAL A 132 -5.01 -1.74 -6.55
C VAL A 132 -4.84 -3.25 -6.56
N LEU A 133 -3.68 -3.72 -6.11
CA LEU A 133 -3.34 -5.14 -6.03
C LEU A 133 -2.76 -5.46 -4.65
N TYR A 134 -3.20 -6.55 -4.06
CA TYR A 134 -2.70 -7.09 -2.80
C TYR A 134 -2.20 -8.52 -3.01
N LYS A 135 -1.00 -8.85 -2.53
CA LYS A 135 -0.43 -10.20 -2.66
C LYS A 135 0.65 -10.46 -1.63
N TYR A 136 0.88 -11.73 -1.30
CA TYR A 136 2.11 -12.19 -0.68
C TYR A 136 2.81 -13.25 -1.54
N ASN A 137 4.06 -13.57 -1.23
CA ASN A 137 4.83 -14.58 -1.97
C ASN A 137 5.01 -15.90 -1.19
N THR A 138 4.85 -15.90 0.13
CA THR A 138 5.12 -17.04 1.02
C THR A 138 3.83 -17.73 1.47
N ASN A 139 3.74 -18.21 2.71
CA ASN A 139 2.62 -19.02 3.17
C ASN A 139 1.43 -18.18 3.63
N PHE A 140 1.69 -17.00 4.22
CA PHE A 140 0.65 -16.16 4.80
C PHE A 140 1.02 -14.67 4.78
N SER A 141 -0.03 -13.85 4.69
CA SER A 141 0.08 -12.40 4.71
C SER A 141 0.41 -11.84 6.09
N VAL A 142 1.02 -10.65 6.10
CA VAL A 142 1.12 -9.78 7.29
C VAL A 142 -0.26 -9.29 7.74
N PHE A 143 -1.22 -9.18 6.82
CA PHE A 143 -2.54 -8.61 7.06
C PHE A 143 -3.65 -9.65 6.92
N SER A 144 -4.90 -9.24 7.11
CA SER A 144 -6.10 -10.02 6.82
C SER A 144 -6.14 -10.45 5.35
N GLU A 145 -6.83 -11.57 5.06
CA GLU A 145 -6.99 -12.10 3.69
C GLU A 145 -7.71 -11.12 2.75
N THR A 146 -8.53 -10.22 3.31
CA THR A 146 -9.15 -9.11 2.59
C THR A 146 -8.82 -7.81 3.29
N LEU A 147 -8.43 -6.80 2.52
CA LEU A 147 -8.25 -5.43 2.98
C LEU A 147 -9.48 -4.59 2.62
N ASP A 148 -9.91 -3.74 3.54
CA ASP A 148 -10.86 -2.68 3.23
C ASP A 148 -10.11 -1.49 2.69
N VAL A 149 -10.41 -1.09 1.46
CA VAL A 149 -9.73 0.02 0.78
C VAL A 149 -10.70 1.17 0.66
N THR A 150 -10.31 2.35 1.16
CA THR A 150 -11.09 3.57 1.00
C THR A 150 -10.27 4.62 0.26
N MET A 151 -10.83 5.15 -0.82
CA MET A 151 -10.27 6.28 -1.57
C MET A 151 -11.05 7.56 -1.28
N TYR A 152 -10.32 8.63 -0.98
CA TYR A 152 -10.82 9.97 -0.74
C TYR A 152 -10.30 10.91 -1.82
N ASP A 153 -11.13 11.85 -2.27
CA ASP A 153 -10.73 12.83 -3.27
C ASP A 153 -9.75 13.88 -2.71
N SER A 154 -9.80 14.13 -1.40
CA SER A 154 -8.92 15.05 -0.68
C SER A 154 -9.00 14.83 0.84
N PHE A 155 -8.11 15.46 1.60
CA PHE A 155 -8.19 15.50 3.07
C PHE A 155 -9.51 16.06 3.61
N ALA A 156 -10.14 17.01 2.91
CA ALA A 156 -11.43 17.57 3.31
C ALA A 156 -12.54 16.51 3.39
N ASN A 157 -12.37 15.39 2.69
CA ASN A 157 -13.34 14.29 2.66
C ASN A 157 -13.07 13.24 3.75
N ILE A 158 -11.94 13.34 4.48
CA ILE A 158 -11.69 12.51 5.66
C ILE A 158 -12.48 13.15 6.82
N ARG A 159 -13.67 12.59 7.10
CA ARG A 159 -14.40 12.94 8.32
C ARG A 159 -13.60 12.44 9.51
N VAL A 160 -12.90 13.35 10.18
CA VAL A 160 -12.43 13.14 11.55
C VAL A 160 -13.70 13.05 12.39
N ILE A 161 -14.01 11.86 12.91
CA ILE A 161 -14.96 11.76 14.02
C ILE A 161 -14.26 12.52 15.16
N PRO A 162 -14.81 13.64 15.67
CA PRO A 162 -14.23 14.27 16.84
C PRO A 162 -14.25 13.23 17.94
N SER A 163 -13.10 12.94 18.56
CA SER A 163 -13.11 12.24 19.84
C SER A 163 -13.99 13.07 20.77
N CYS A 164 -15.12 12.50 21.21
CA CYS A 164 -15.91 13.11 22.27
C CYS A 164 -14.97 13.37 23.44
N ALA A 165 -14.86 14.65 23.81
CA ALA A 165 -14.17 15.11 25.00
C ALA A 165 -14.88 14.59 26.26
#